data_AF-A0A7X2MMU0-F1
#
_entry.id   AF-A0A7X2MMU0-F1
#
_cell.length_a   1.000
_cell.length_b   1.000
_cell.length_c   1.000
_cell.angle_alpha   90.00
_cell.angle_beta   90.00
_cell.angle_gamma   90.00
#
_symmetry.space_group_name_H-M   'P 1'
#
loop_
_entity.id
_entity.type
_entity.pdbx_description
1 polymer ?
#
loop_
_entity_poly.entity_id
_entity_poly.type
_entity_poly.pdbx_seq_one_letter_code
_entity_poly.pdbx_strand_id
1 'polypeptide(L)' 'MNYQFTVDLNDLPQRQPVKKTLGEVEVLLIRDGDNVRAYQAKCPHAGAPLEQGAICSDRLVCPWH' A
#
# COMPACT_ATOMS: atom_id res chain seq x y z
N MET A 1 -1.73 -19.61 9.88
CA MET A 1 -1.93 -18.20 9.52
C MET A 1 -2.20 -17.41 10.78
N ASN A 2 -1.42 -16.35 11.01
CA ASN A 2 -1.70 -15.37 12.07
C ASN A 2 -2.23 -14.10 11.39
N TYR A 3 -3.31 -13.54 11.90
CA TYR A 3 -3.92 -12.32 11.37
C TYR A 3 -3.78 -11.22 12.41
N GLN A 4 -3.40 -10.03 11.95
CA GLN A 4 -3.30 -8.84 12.78
C GLN A 4 -4.22 -7.77 12.21
N PHE A 5 -5.04 -7.17 13.07
CA PHE A 5 -5.81 -5.99 12.71
C PHE A 5 -4.85 -4.82 12.44
N THR A 6 -5.07 -4.09 11.34
CA THR A 6 -4.22 -2.96 10.95
C THR A 6 -4.98 -1.64 10.83
N VAL A 7 -6.15 -1.63 10.19
CA VAL A 7 -6.93 -0.42 9.92
C VAL A 7 -8.37 -0.80 9.56
N ASP A 8 -9.34 0.08 9.85
CA ASP A 8 -10.70 -0.07 9.30
C ASP A 8 -10.70 0.16 7.79
N LEU A 9 -11.58 -0.53 7.06
CA LEU A 9 -11.68 -0.37 5.61
C LEU A 9 -12.04 1.08 5.23
N ASN A 10 -12.88 1.75 6.02
CA ASN A 10 -13.35 3.10 5.73
C ASN A 10 -12.30 4.17 5.99
N ASP A 11 -11.29 3.87 6.80
CA ASP A 11 -10.14 4.74 7.03
C ASP A 11 -9.13 4.66 5.88
N LEU A 12 -9.25 3.68 4.98
CA LEU A 12 -8.43 3.61 3.77
C LEU A 12 -9.06 4.47 2.65
N PRO A 13 -8.32 5.49 2.14
CA PRO A 13 -8.76 6.26 1.00
C PRO A 13 -8.83 5.40 -0.26
N GLN A 14 -9.81 5.70 -1.12
CA GLN A 14 -9.97 5.02 -2.40
C GLN A 14 -8.81 5.34 -3.35
N ARG A 15 -8.25 4.29 -3.95
CA ARG A 15 -7.20 4.36 -4.99
C ARG A 15 -5.99 5.21 -4.61
N GLN A 16 -5.60 5.15 -3.34
CA GLN A 16 -4.41 5.81 -2.81
C GLN A 16 -3.54 4.79 -2.07
N PRO A 17 -2.21 4.81 -2.27
CA PRO A 17 -1.31 3.93 -1.55
C PRO A 17 -1.10 4.43 -0.12
N VAL A 18 -1.37 3.57 0.88
CA VAL A 18 -1.19 3.90 2.30
C VAL A 18 -0.22 2.94 2.94
N LYS A 19 0.88 3.45 3.50
CA LYS A 19 1.80 2.62 4.28
C LYS A 19 1.25 2.35 5.67
N LYS A 20 1.44 1.12 6.14
CA LYS A 20 1.27 0.70 7.53
C LYS A 20 2.49 -0.07 8.00
N THR A 21 2.84 0.09 9.27
CA THR A 21 3.92 -0.64 9.92
C THR A 21 3.31 -1.65 10.89
N LEU A 22 3.64 -2.93 10.70
CA LEU A 22 3.16 -4.06 11.49
C LEU A 22 4.37 -4.74 12.13
N GLY A 23 4.70 -4.33 13.36
CA GLY A 23 5.97 -4.71 13.99
C GLY A 23 7.14 -4.16 13.18
N GLU A 24 7.98 -5.05 12.65
CA GLU A 24 9.15 -4.69 11.83
C GLU A 24 8.86 -4.67 10.32
N VAL A 25 7.64 -5.01 9.90
CA VAL A 25 7.26 -5.11 8.48
C VAL A 25 6.51 -3.86 8.04
N GLU A 26 6.98 -3.22 6.98
CA GLU A 26 6.28 -2.12 6.31
C GLU A 26 5.47 -2.65 5.11
N VAL A 27 4.16 -2.46 5.14
CA VAL A 27 3.23 -2.87 4.07
C VAL A 27 2.57 -1.66 3.43
N LEU A 28 2.27 -1.75 2.14
CA LEU A 28 1.48 -0.78 1.39
C LEU A 28 0.10 -1.36 1.15
N LEU A 29 -0.94 -0.64 1.55
CA LEU A 29 -2.34 -1.00 1.31
C LEU A 29 -2.92 -0.09 0.24
N ILE A 30 -3.64 -0.69 -0.72
CA ILE A 30 -4.38 0.05 -1.75
C ILE A 30 -5.81 -0.49 -1.75
N ARG A 31 -6.78 0.40 -1.50
CA ARG A 31 -8.20 0.10 -1.55
C ARG A 31 -8.79 0.43 -2.91
N ASP A 32 -9.62 -0.46 -3.44
CA ASP A 32 -10.46 -0.24 -4.62
C ASP A 32 -11.85 -0.86 -4.37
N GLY A 33 -12.83 -0.01 -4.10
CA GLY A 33 -14.14 -0.45 -3.61
C GLY A 33 -14.01 -1.14 -2.24
N ASP A 34 -14.42 -2.41 -2.16
CA ASP A 34 -14.33 -3.25 -0.96
C ASP A 34 -13.11 -4.18 -0.97
N ASN A 35 -12.28 -4.11 -2.02
CA ASN A 35 -11.07 -4.90 -2.14
C ASN A 35 -9.86 -4.10 -1.63
N VAL A 36 -8.98 -4.77 -0.89
CA VAL A 36 -7.69 -4.22 -0.46
C VAL A 36 -6.59 -5.13 -0.97
N ARG A 37 -5.61 -4.54 -1.65
CA ARG A 37 -4.38 -5.21 -2.06
C ARG A 37 -3.25 -4.75 -1.15
N ALA A 38 -2.43 -5.70 -0.71
CA ALA A 38 -1.27 -5.45 0.12
C ALA A 38 0.02 -5.76 -0.64
N TYR A 39 1.01 -4.89 -0.53
CA TYR A 39 2.34 -5.02 -1.12
C TYR A 39 3.41 -4.67 -0.10
N GLN A 40 4.69 -4.90 -0.43
CA GLN A 40 5.80 -4.29 0.31
C GLN A 40 5.76 -2.75 0.19
N ALA A 41 6.18 -2.03 1.23
CA ALA A 41 6.16 -0.55 1.22
C ALA A 41 7.23 0.10 0.33
N LYS A 42 8.33 -0.61 0.05
CA LYS A 42 9.48 -0.09 -0.70
C LYS A 42 9.54 -0.71 -2.09
N CYS A 43 9.79 0.10 -3.11
CA CYS A 43 9.95 -0.37 -4.49
C CYS A 43 11.11 -1.39 -4.55
N PRO A 44 10.90 -2.58 -5.14
CA PRO A 44 11.94 -3.61 -5.21
C PRO A 44 13.15 -3.21 -6.08
N HIS A 45 13.01 -2.18 -6.93
CA HIS A 45 14.09 -1.73 -7.79
C HIS A 45 15.16 -0.94 -7.02
N ALA A 46 14.77 0.17 -6.39
CA ALA A 46 15.72 1.09 -5.74
C ALA A 46 15.24 1.60 -4.37
N GLY A 47 14.20 0.98 -3.79
CA GLY A 47 13.77 1.26 -2.42
C GLY A 47 12.86 2.49 -2.25
N ALA A 48 12.37 3.08 -3.34
CA ALA A 48 11.46 4.22 -3.29
C ALA A 48 10.24 3.95 -2.38
N PRO A 49 9.79 4.93 -1.57
CA PRO A 49 8.61 4.79 -0.75
C PRO A 49 7.34 4.77 -1.62
N LEU A 50 6.72 3.61 -1.80
CA LEU A 50 5.58 3.45 -2.71
C LEU A 50 4.31 4.17 -2.24
N GLU A 51 4.25 4.58 -0.98
CA GLU A 51 3.22 5.47 -0.43
C GLU A 51 3.20 6.85 -1.10
N GLN A 52 4.31 7.27 -1.70
CA GLN A 52 4.41 8.51 -2.48
C GLN A 52 4.09 8.30 -3.96
N GLY A 53 3.88 7.04 -4.38
CA GLY A 53 3.51 6.69 -5.74
C GLY A 53 2.06 7.06 -6.09
N ALA A 54 1.66 6.70 -7.30
CA ALA A 54 0.31 6.98 -7.81
C ALA A 54 -0.36 5.72 -8.33
N ILE A 55 -1.69 5.68 -8.26
CA ILE A 55 -2.49 4.66 -8.93
C ILE A 55 -2.92 5.20 -10.29
N CYS A 56 -2.33 4.67 -11.36
CA CYS A 56 -2.69 4.99 -12.73
C CYS A 56 -3.45 3.81 -13.32
N SER A 57 -4.76 3.98 -13.55
CA SER A 57 -5.65 2.88 -13.92
C SER A 57 -5.59 1.75 -12.88
N ASP A 58 -5.11 0.57 -13.26
CA ASP A 58 -4.99 -0.63 -12.43
C ASP A 58 -3.55 -0.87 -11.94
N ARG A 59 -2.65 0.12 -12.10
CA ARG A 59 -1.22 -0.01 -11.79
C ARG A 59 -0.80 0.95 -10.70
N LEU A 60 0.00 0.44 -9.76
CA LEU A 60 0.81 1.24 -8.86
C LEU A 60 2.06 1.70 -9.60
N VAL A 61 2.24 3.02 -9.72
CA VAL A 61 3.39 3.66 -10.35
C VAL A 61 4.33 4.16 -9.27
N CYS A 62 5.60 3.77 -9.38
CA CYS A 62 6.67 4.21 -8.48
C CYS A 62 6.82 5.75 -8.58
N PRO A 63 7.04 6.46 -7.46
CA PRO A 63 7.24 7.91 -7.50
C PRO A 63 8.57 8.36 -8.13
N TRP A 64 9.46 7.41 -8.44
CA TRP A 64 10.74 7.71 -9.06
C TRP A 64 10.67 7.64 -10.58
N HIS A 65 11.43 6.74 -11.21
CA HIS A 65 11.55 6.62 -12.67
C HIS A 65 10.41 5.78 -13.27
#